data_AF-A0A9E0A8D2-F1
#
_entry.id   AF-A0A9E0A8D2-F1
#
_cell.length_a   1.000
_cell.length_b   1.000
_cell.length_c   1.000
_cell.angle_alpha   90.00
_cell.angle_beta   90.00
_cell.angle_gamma   90.00
#
_symmetry.space_group_name_H-M   'P 1'
#
loop_
_entity.id
_entity.type
_entity.pdbx_description
1 polymer ?
#
loop_
_entity_poly.entity_id
_entity_poly.type
_entity_poly.pdbx_seq_one_letter_code
_entity_poly.pdbx_strand_id
1 'polypeptide(L)'
;LRPLPLPKVDEDGKVHDAFNDAELRYRMRYVDLTVNQNVKETFIKRTKLFNAMRSFFNDKGYLEVETPVLQPIPGGAAARPFITHHNSLDIPLYMRIANELYLKRLIVGGFDGVYEFSKNFRNEGMDRTHNPEFTAMEIYVAYKDYNWMMEFTENLLEHCAIGVNGTSEATFGDHKINFKAPYARVTMTDSIKHFTGFDISGKSETELFDAAKGMGIDVDKTMGKGKLIDEIFGAKCEGNYIQPTFITDYPKEMSPLCKEHRDNPELTERFELMVCGKEVANAYSELNDPIDQRARFEDQMRLAEKGDDEATGIIDEDFLRALEYGMPPTSGLGIGMDRLMMFLTNNASIQEVLFFPQMRPEKKQVIIELENDEKLIIDILRANENQMEFSLLKIKSELSGKKWDKAMKNLSNLGLTEVVVNGDSKACRLKE
;
A
#
# COMPACT_ATOMS: atom_id res chain seq x y z
N LEU A 1 4.80 2.30 36.84
CA LEU A 1 4.03 1.43 35.92
C LEU A 1 2.88 2.23 35.34
N ARG A 2 2.59 2.16 34.04
CA ARG A 2 1.42 2.81 33.44
C ARG A 2 0.20 1.90 33.65
N PRO A 3 -0.92 2.38 34.23
CA PRO A 3 -2.14 1.57 34.37
C PRO A 3 -2.73 1.25 33.00
N LEU A 4 -3.29 0.04 32.84
CA LEU A 4 -4.04 -0.31 31.63
C LEU A 4 -5.39 0.42 31.62
N PRO A 5 -5.89 0.82 30.44
CA PRO A 5 -7.27 1.27 30.30
C PRO A 5 -8.23 0.19 30.78
N LEU A 6 -9.16 0.55 31.66
CA LEU A 6 -10.17 -0.36 32.20
C LEU A 6 -11.54 0.18 31.80
N PRO A 7 -12.14 -0.32 30.70
CA PRO A 7 -13.44 0.15 30.27
C PRO A 7 -14.49 -0.10 31.37
N LYS A 8 -15.30 0.93 31.67
CA LYS A 8 -16.40 0.85 32.63
C LYS A 8 -17.72 1.10 31.92
N VAL A 9 -18.71 0.28 32.22
CA VAL A 9 -20.07 0.46 31.71
C VAL A 9 -20.89 1.20 32.76
N ASP A 10 -21.53 2.30 32.38
CA ASP A 10 -22.45 3.02 33.26
C ASP A 10 -23.87 2.39 33.25
N GLU A 11 -24.77 2.96 34.04
CA GLU A 11 -26.16 2.49 34.20
C GLU A 11 -26.97 2.58 32.88
N ASP A 12 -26.54 3.43 31.94
CA ASP A 12 -27.15 3.61 30.62
C ASP A 12 -26.54 2.67 29.55
N GLY A 13 -25.58 1.81 29.94
CA GLY A 13 -24.90 0.88 29.04
C GLY A 13 -23.76 1.50 28.24
N LYS A 14 -23.36 2.75 28.53
CA LYS A 14 -22.28 3.44 27.83
C LYS A 14 -20.92 3.07 28.42
N VAL A 15 -19.98 2.75 27.54
CA VAL A 15 -18.61 2.39 27.90
C VAL A 15 -17.73 3.64 27.98
N HIS A 16 -17.17 3.89 29.16
CA HIS A 16 -16.18 4.93 29.44
C HIS A 16 -14.78 4.32 29.56
N ASP A 17 -13.73 5.13 29.36
CA ASP A 17 -12.31 4.74 29.46
C ASP A 17 -11.88 3.59 28.54
N ALA A 18 -12.65 3.31 27.48
CA ALA A 18 -12.30 2.33 26.46
C ALA A 18 -11.16 2.82 25.56
N PHE A 19 -10.24 1.93 25.22
CA PHE A 19 -9.11 2.23 24.36
C PHE A 19 -9.50 2.04 22.88
N ASN A 20 -10.33 2.95 22.37
CA ASN A 20 -10.97 2.84 21.05
C ASN A 20 -10.48 3.84 20.00
N ASP A 21 -9.68 4.84 20.39
CA ASP A 21 -9.09 5.79 19.44
C ASP A 21 -8.16 5.06 18.46
N ALA A 22 -8.48 5.12 17.17
CA ALA A 22 -7.79 4.33 16.15
C ALA A 22 -6.29 4.67 16.07
N GLU A 23 -5.92 5.94 16.18
CA GLU A 23 -4.52 6.36 16.13
C GLU A 23 -3.73 5.81 17.33
N LEU A 24 -4.28 5.94 18.54
CA LEU A 24 -3.66 5.40 19.75
C LEU A 24 -3.59 3.87 19.72
N ARG A 25 -4.61 3.19 19.19
CA ARG A 25 -4.62 1.72 19.03
C ARG A 25 -3.48 1.24 18.14
N TYR A 26 -3.25 1.91 17.01
CA TYR A 26 -2.17 1.54 16.10
C TYR A 26 -0.78 1.87 16.67
N ARG A 27 -0.62 3.03 17.32
CA ARG A 27 0.67 3.43 17.94
C ARG A 27 1.03 2.59 19.16
N MET A 28 0.03 2.24 19.98
CA MET A 28 0.19 1.46 21.20
C MET A 28 -0.48 0.10 21.06
N ARG A 29 -0.15 -0.63 19.99
CA ARG A 29 -0.73 -1.96 19.70
C ARG A 29 -0.64 -2.92 20.89
N TYR A 30 0.41 -2.82 21.70
CA TYR A 30 0.56 -3.60 22.92
C TYR A 30 -0.54 -3.34 23.96
N VAL A 31 -1.05 -2.11 24.06
CA VAL A 31 -2.23 -1.78 24.90
C VAL A 31 -3.49 -2.32 24.23
N ASP A 32 -3.67 -2.06 22.94
CA ASP A 32 -4.83 -2.50 22.15
C ASP A 32 -5.05 -4.01 22.24
N LEU A 33 -4.01 -4.82 22.02
CA LEU A 33 -4.06 -6.28 22.13
C LEU A 33 -4.39 -6.79 23.55
N THR A 34 -4.14 -5.98 24.58
CA THR A 34 -4.40 -6.35 25.97
C THR A 34 -5.86 -6.12 26.35
N VAL A 35 -6.48 -5.07 25.80
CA VAL A 35 -7.83 -4.64 26.23
C VAL A 35 -8.92 -4.93 25.21
N ASN A 36 -8.57 -5.12 23.93
CA ASN A 36 -9.51 -5.39 22.82
C ASN A 36 -9.28 -6.81 22.26
N GLN A 37 -10.02 -7.78 22.79
CA GLN A 37 -9.86 -9.21 22.45
C GLN A 37 -10.12 -9.52 20.97
N ASN A 38 -11.06 -8.82 20.33
CA ASN A 38 -11.37 -8.94 18.89
C ASN A 38 -10.17 -8.60 17.99
N VAL A 39 -9.30 -7.68 18.42
CA VAL A 39 -8.07 -7.35 17.69
C VAL A 39 -7.10 -8.54 17.72
N LYS A 40 -6.94 -9.16 18.89
CA LYS A 40 -6.12 -10.36 19.04
C LYS A 40 -6.63 -11.52 18.17
N GLU A 41 -7.95 -11.70 18.09
CA GLU A 41 -8.57 -12.70 17.23
C GLU A 41 -8.28 -12.47 15.74
N THR A 42 -8.25 -11.21 15.30
CA THR A 42 -7.88 -10.83 13.92
C THR A 42 -6.48 -11.33 13.57
N PHE A 43 -5.50 -11.15 14.47
CA PHE A 43 -4.13 -11.62 14.24
C PHE A 43 -3.97 -13.13 14.35
N ILE A 44 -4.74 -13.80 15.20
CA ILE A 44 -4.79 -15.28 15.23
C ILE A 44 -5.31 -15.81 13.89
N LYS A 45 -6.39 -15.19 13.35
CA LYS A 45 -6.93 -15.51 12.03
C LYS A 45 -5.92 -15.24 10.91
N ARG A 46 -5.11 -14.18 11.02
CA ARG A 46 -4.00 -13.95 10.10
C ARG A 46 -3.03 -15.12 10.06
N THR A 47 -2.58 -15.64 11.21
CA THR A 47 -1.73 -16.86 11.21
C THR A 47 -2.43 -18.07 10.59
N LYS A 48 -3.73 -18.25 10.83
CA LYS A 48 -4.52 -19.33 10.19
C LYS A 48 -4.52 -19.21 8.66
N LEU A 49 -4.66 -17.99 8.12
CA LEU A 49 -4.62 -17.74 6.67
C LEU A 49 -3.30 -18.21 6.07
N PHE A 50 -2.17 -17.80 6.65
CA PHE A 50 -0.84 -18.23 6.17
C PHE A 50 -0.67 -19.74 6.23
N ASN A 51 -1.12 -20.37 7.32
CA ASN A 51 -1.02 -21.83 7.46
C ASN A 51 -1.91 -22.59 6.47
N ALA A 52 -3.12 -22.08 6.19
CA ALA A 52 -4.03 -22.67 5.21
C ALA A 52 -3.43 -22.60 3.79
N MET A 53 -2.94 -21.42 3.37
CA MET A 53 -2.27 -21.27 2.07
C MET A 53 -1.03 -22.16 1.95
N ARG A 54 -0.15 -22.11 2.96
CA ARG A 54 1.07 -22.93 2.99
C ARG A 54 0.76 -24.42 2.86
N SER A 55 -0.23 -24.91 3.61
CA SER A 55 -0.65 -26.32 3.52
C SER A 55 -1.19 -26.65 2.13
N PHE A 56 -2.04 -25.79 1.57
CA PHE A 56 -2.60 -25.98 0.23
C PHE A 56 -1.55 -26.08 -0.89
N PHE A 57 -0.45 -25.32 -0.78
CA PHE A 57 0.67 -25.37 -1.72
C PHE A 57 1.57 -26.57 -1.49
N ASN A 58 1.93 -26.84 -0.22
CA ASN A 58 2.78 -27.97 0.15
C ASN A 58 2.15 -29.31 -0.22
N ASP A 59 0.84 -29.46 -0.05
CA ASP A 59 0.10 -30.68 -0.43
C ASP A 59 0.14 -30.94 -1.95
N LYS A 60 0.44 -29.91 -2.77
CA LYS A 60 0.63 -30.02 -4.22
C LYS A 60 2.09 -30.17 -4.62
N GLY A 61 3.02 -30.17 -3.65
CA GLY A 61 4.45 -30.31 -3.90
C GLY A 61 5.16 -29.03 -4.33
N TYR A 62 4.52 -27.86 -4.20
CA TYR A 62 5.17 -26.58 -4.50
C TYR A 62 6.08 -26.15 -3.35
N LEU A 63 7.19 -25.51 -3.68
CA LEU A 63 8.25 -25.20 -2.73
C LEU A 63 8.14 -23.77 -2.21
N GLU A 64 8.12 -23.60 -0.89
CA GLU A 64 8.35 -22.30 -0.26
C GLU A 64 9.80 -21.89 -0.43
N VAL A 65 10.05 -20.69 -0.95
CA VAL A 65 11.39 -20.15 -1.19
C VAL A 65 11.50 -18.74 -0.60
N GLU A 66 12.74 -18.26 -0.47
CA GLU A 66 13.02 -16.87 -0.12
C GLU A 66 13.88 -16.23 -1.21
N THR A 67 13.48 -15.05 -1.67
CA THR A 67 14.20 -14.29 -2.71
C THR A 67 14.73 -12.96 -2.17
N PRO A 68 15.68 -12.30 -2.87
CA PRO A 68 16.28 -11.07 -2.37
C PRO A 68 15.27 -9.95 -2.11
N VAL A 69 15.29 -9.41 -0.88
CA VAL A 69 14.57 -8.19 -0.48
C VAL A 69 15.26 -6.94 -1.01
N LEU A 70 16.60 -6.95 -1.03
CA LEU A 70 17.43 -5.91 -1.61
C LEU A 70 17.83 -6.34 -3.02
N GLN A 71 17.38 -5.59 -4.02
CA GLN A 71 17.58 -5.89 -5.43
C GLN A 71 18.46 -4.82 -6.08
N PRO A 72 19.36 -5.18 -7.01
CA PRO A 72 20.15 -4.20 -7.76
C PRO A 72 19.30 -3.41 -8.76
N ILE A 73 18.22 -4.03 -9.25
CA ILE A 73 17.24 -3.43 -10.16
C ILE A 73 15.85 -3.78 -9.58
N PRO A 74 14.98 -2.79 -9.30
CA PRO A 74 13.62 -3.06 -8.89
C PRO A 74 12.80 -3.51 -10.10
N GLY A 75 12.00 -4.56 -9.96
CA GLY A 75 11.17 -5.07 -11.05
C GLY A 75 10.06 -6.01 -10.57
N GLY A 76 9.29 -6.54 -11.52
CA GLY A 76 8.14 -7.42 -11.26
C GLY A 76 6.83 -6.70 -10.94
N ALA A 77 6.83 -5.36 -10.94
CA ALA A 77 5.63 -4.54 -10.83
C ALA A 77 5.89 -3.13 -11.37
N ALA A 78 4.82 -2.36 -11.62
CA ALA A 78 4.89 -0.92 -11.82
C ALA A 78 4.65 -0.23 -10.46
N ALA A 79 5.73 0.28 -9.86
CA ALA A 79 5.69 0.90 -8.53
C ALA A 79 7.00 1.65 -8.25
N ARG A 80 6.92 2.72 -7.45
CA ARG A 80 8.10 3.47 -7.04
C ARG A 80 8.86 2.71 -5.93
N PRO A 81 10.16 2.40 -6.09
CA PRO A 81 10.92 1.66 -5.06
C PRO A 81 11.41 2.58 -3.93
N PHE A 82 11.70 1.98 -2.77
CA PHE A 82 12.60 2.59 -1.79
C PHE A 82 14.06 2.32 -2.18
N ILE A 83 14.92 3.33 -2.03
CA ILE A 83 16.33 3.27 -2.39
C ILE A 83 17.19 3.26 -1.13
N THR A 84 18.21 2.41 -1.10
CA THR A 84 19.23 2.34 -0.07
C THR A 84 20.62 2.16 -0.69
N HIS A 85 21.66 2.05 0.14
CA HIS A 85 23.05 1.99 -0.32
C HIS A 85 23.85 0.94 0.47
N HIS A 86 24.65 0.13 -0.23
CA HIS A 86 25.51 -0.87 0.40
C HIS A 86 26.93 -0.34 0.59
N ASN A 87 27.26 0.14 1.79
CA ASN A 87 28.52 0.84 2.08
C ASN A 87 29.82 0.13 1.63
N SER A 88 29.96 -1.19 1.82
CA SER A 88 31.21 -1.88 1.46
C SER A 88 31.36 -2.17 -0.04
N LEU A 89 30.25 -2.21 -0.77
CA LEU A 89 30.24 -2.45 -2.22
C LEU A 89 30.14 -1.12 -2.99
N ASP A 90 29.76 -0.04 -2.30
CA ASP A 90 29.54 1.29 -2.86
C ASP A 90 28.55 1.27 -4.04
N ILE A 91 27.44 0.54 -3.86
CA ILE A 91 26.38 0.41 -4.88
C ILE A 91 25.01 0.80 -4.31
N PRO A 92 24.12 1.38 -5.15
CA PRO A 92 22.72 1.52 -4.79
C PRO A 92 22.04 0.14 -4.74
N LEU A 93 21.06 0.01 -3.86
CA LEU A 93 20.15 -1.13 -3.79
C LEU A 93 18.73 -0.61 -3.63
N TYR A 94 17.78 -1.42 -4.08
CA TYR A 94 16.36 -1.08 -4.05
C TYR A 94 15.63 -2.12 -3.21
N MET A 95 14.72 -1.67 -2.35
CA MET A 95 13.80 -2.60 -1.70
C MET A 95 12.86 -3.16 -2.77
N ARG A 96 12.62 -4.47 -2.78
CA ARG A 96 11.78 -5.14 -3.78
C ARG A 96 10.35 -4.57 -3.79
N ILE A 97 9.85 -4.30 -4.99
CA ILE A 97 8.45 -3.92 -5.25
C ILE A 97 7.56 -5.14 -5.55
N ALA A 98 8.19 -6.23 -5.97
CA ALA A 98 7.66 -7.58 -6.20
C ALA A 98 8.83 -8.60 -6.19
N ASN A 99 8.53 -9.89 -6.12
CA ASN A 99 9.51 -10.97 -6.21
C ASN A 99 9.40 -11.84 -7.48
N GLU A 100 8.44 -11.52 -8.36
CA GLU A 100 8.18 -12.18 -9.64
C GLU A 100 9.43 -12.59 -10.42
N LEU A 101 10.32 -11.63 -10.71
CA LEU A 101 11.46 -11.89 -11.61
C LEU A 101 12.43 -12.94 -11.02
N TYR A 102 12.50 -13.07 -9.69
CA TYR A 102 13.32 -14.10 -9.05
C TYR A 102 12.61 -15.45 -9.01
N LEU A 103 11.31 -15.48 -8.76
CA LEU A 103 10.53 -16.72 -8.80
C LEU A 103 10.53 -17.33 -10.21
N LYS A 104 10.43 -16.52 -11.27
CA LYS A 104 10.61 -16.97 -12.66
C LYS A 104 12.00 -17.55 -12.93
N ARG A 105 13.06 -16.98 -12.37
CA ARG A 105 14.43 -17.57 -12.47
C ARG A 105 14.49 -18.95 -11.83
N LEU A 106 13.73 -19.22 -10.77
CA LEU A 106 13.65 -20.56 -10.19
C LEU A 106 12.89 -21.52 -11.10
N ILE A 107 11.83 -21.07 -11.78
CA ILE A 107 11.16 -21.89 -12.80
C ILE A 107 12.12 -22.25 -13.96
N VAL A 108 12.92 -21.28 -14.44
CA VAL A 108 14.03 -21.55 -15.39
C VAL A 108 15.02 -22.57 -14.81
N GLY A 109 15.29 -22.49 -13.50
CA GLY A 109 16.13 -23.43 -12.77
C GLY A 109 15.59 -24.86 -12.67
N GLY A 110 14.37 -25.12 -13.14
CA GLY A 110 13.78 -26.47 -13.23
C GLY A 110 12.83 -26.82 -12.09
N PHE A 111 12.36 -25.86 -11.30
CA PHE A 111 11.30 -26.11 -10.32
C PHE A 111 9.91 -26.09 -10.99
N ASP A 112 9.10 -27.13 -10.74
CA ASP A 112 7.74 -27.21 -11.30
C ASP A 112 6.75 -26.24 -10.63
N GLY A 113 7.03 -25.82 -9.39
CA GLY A 113 6.29 -24.74 -8.76
C GLY A 113 6.95 -24.23 -7.48
N VAL A 114 7.00 -22.90 -7.35
CA VAL A 114 7.60 -22.19 -6.22
C VAL A 114 6.65 -21.10 -5.72
N TYR A 115 6.66 -20.83 -4.42
CA TYR A 115 5.92 -19.72 -3.85
C TYR A 115 6.70 -19.03 -2.73
N GLU A 116 6.35 -17.78 -2.45
CA GLU A 116 6.92 -17.03 -1.35
C GLU A 116 5.87 -16.09 -0.75
N PHE A 117 5.81 -16.04 0.58
CA PHE A 117 5.13 -14.96 1.30
C PHE A 117 6.11 -13.79 1.45
N SER A 118 6.07 -12.86 0.51
CA SER A 118 7.02 -11.76 0.41
C SER A 118 6.52 -10.48 1.08
N LYS A 119 7.39 -9.83 1.85
CA LYS A 119 7.25 -8.40 2.15
C LYS A 119 7.70 -7.59 0.94
N ASN A 120 6.79 -6.81 0.38
CA ASN A 120 7.03 -5.87 -0.71
C ASN A 120 6.98 -4.43 -0.19
N PHE A 121 7.76 -3.55 -0.83
CA PHE A 121 7.99 -2.18 -0.38
C PHE A 121 7.73 -1.22 -1.54
N ARG A 122 6.70 -0.39 -1.43
CA ARG A 122 6.32 0.60 -2.45
C ARG A 122 6.29 1.99 -1.83
N ASN A 123 7.04 2.91 -2.42
CA ASN A 123 7.21 4.28 -1.95
C ASN A 123 6.10 5.18 -2.51
N GLU A 124 4.88 4.88 -2.08
CA GLU A 124 3.63 5.46 -2.57
C GLU A 124 2.81 6.08 -1.42
N GLY A 125 1.67 6.66 -1.76
CA GLY A 125 0.72 7.18 -0.77
C GLY A 125 0.18 6.08 0.15
N MET A 126 -0.23 6.48 1.36
CA MET A 126 -0.94 5.60 2.29
C MET A 126 -2.42 5.94 2.28
N ASP A 127 -3.26 4.91 2.26
CA ASP A 127 -4.71 5.03 2.39
C ASP A 127 -5.28 3.87 3.21
N ARG A 128 -6.59 3.60 3.07
CA ARG A 128 -7.26 2.52 3.82
C ARG A 128 -6.84 1.12 3.37
N THR A 129 -6.22 0.97 2.21
CA THR A 129 -5.85 -0.29 1.55
C THR A 129 -4.37 -0.37 1.20
N HIS A 130 -3.60 0.72 1.34
CA HIS A 130 -2.19 0.81 1.00
C HIS A 130 -1.34 1.17 2.24
N ASN A 131 -0.35 0.31 2.53
CA ASN A 131 0.70 0.55 3.51
C ASN A 131 2.06 0.37 2.80
N PRO A 132 3.10 1.20 3.09
CA PRO A 132 4.32 1.22 2.27
C PRO A 132 5.11 -0.08 2.28
N GLU A 133 4.95 -0.87 3.35
CA GLU A 133 5.32 -2.28 3.37
C GLU A 133 4.07 -3.15 3.54
N PHE A 134 3.92 -4.15 2.69
CA PHE A 134 2.77 -5.07 2.74
C PHE A 134 3.23 -6.48 2.41
N THR A 135 2.39 -7.46 2.72
CA THR A 135 2.68 -8.86 2.44
C THR A 135 1.91 -9.30 1.20
N ALA A 136 2.64 -9.77 0.20
CA ALA A 136 2.10 -10.53 -0.91
C ALA A 136 2.38 -12.02 -0.71
N MET A 137 1.57 -12.86 -1.33
CA MET A 137 1.92 -14.24 -1.63
C MET A 137 2.03 -14.33 -3.13
N GLU A 138 3.20 -14.69 -3.63
CA GLU A 138 3.41 -14.96 -5.05
C GLU A 138 3.70 -16.46 -5.26
N ILE A 139 3.08 -17.06 -6.27
CA ILE A 139 3.29 -18.46 -6.68
C ILE A 139 3.43 -18.55 -8.19
N TYR A 140 4.36 -19.38 -8.67
CA TYR A 140 4.57 -19.67 -10.09
C TYR A 140 4.54 -21.18 -10.29
N VAL A 141 3.79 -21.62 -11.30
CA VAL A 141 3.60 -23.05 -11.59
C VAL A 141 3.86 -23.31 -13.07
N ALA A 142 4.81 -24.20 -13.34
CA ALA A 142 5.18 -24.60 -14.69
C ALA A 142 4.08 -25.44 -15.37
N TYR A 143 4.03 -25.35 -16.69
CA TYR A 143 3.12 -26.02 -17.61
C TYR A 143 1.63 -25.69 -17.40
N LYS A 144 1.33 -24.52 -16.80
CA LYS A 144 -0.02 -24.01 -16.55
C LYS A 144 -0.25 -22.68 -17.27
N ASP A 145 -1.52 -22.36 -17.48
CA ASP A 145 -1.99 -21.10 -18.04
C ASP A 145 -2.93 -20.38 -17.06
N TYR A 146 -3.32 -19.14 -17.41
CA TYR A 146 -4.22 -18.33 -16.59
C TYR A 146 -5.61 -18.96 -16.36
N ASN A 147 -6.09 -19.84 -17.25
CA ASN A 147 -7.36 -20.56 -17.05
C ASN A 147 -7.24 -21.55 -15.91
N TRP A 148 -6.17 -22.34 -15.90
CA TRP A 148 -5.86 -23.21 -14.77
C TRP A 148 -5.66 -22.40 -13.49
N MET A 149 -5.04 -21.23 -13.59
CA MET A 149 -4.80 -20.37 -12.42
C MET A 149 -6.08 -19.77 -11.84
N MET A 150 -7.11 -19.50 -12.65
CA MET A 150 -8.44 -19.12 -12.15
C MET A 150 -9.06 -20.23 -11.28
N GLU A 151 -9.08 -21.48 -11.78
CA GLU A 151 -9.58 -22.63 -11.02
C GLU A 151 -8.74 -22.90 -9.77
N PHE A 152 -7.42 -22.75 -9.87
CA PHE A 152 -6.52 -22.86 -8.74
C PHE A 152 -6.82 -21.82 -7.66
N THR A 153 -7.05 -20.57 -8.07
CA THR A 153 -7.35 -19.43 -7.18
C THR A 153 -8.70 -19.61 -6.49
N GLU A 154 -9.73 -20.07 -7.21
CA GLU A 154 -11.03 -20.42 -6.63
C GLU A 154 -10.89 -21.43 -5.49
N ASN A 155 -10.22 -22.55 -5.76
CA ASN A 155 -10.01 -23.62 -4.76
C ASN A 155 -9.13 -23.16 -3.59
N LEU A 156 -8.10 -22.36 -3.86
CA LEU A 156 -7.21 -21.81 -2.84
C LEU A 156 -7.96 -20.89 -1.87
N LEU A 157 -8.74 -19.95 -2.40
CA LEU A 157 -9.43 -18.97 -1.58
C LEU A 157 -10.61 -19.58 -0.81
N GLU A 158 -11.32 -20.55 -1.37
CA GLU A 158 -12.31 -21.33 -0.62
C GLU A 158 -11.65 -22.06 0.56
N HIS A 159 -10.53 -22.74 0.32
CA HIS A 159 -9.76 -23.42 1.37
C HIS A 159 -9.30 -22.45 2.47
N CYS A 160 -8.83 -21.27 2.09
CA CYS A 160 -8.39 -20.23 3.03
C CYS A 160 -9.55 -19.68 3.86
N ALA A 161 -10.68 -19.36 3.23
CA ALA A 161 -11.86 -18.86 3.92
C ALA A 161 -12.35 -19.87 4.96
N ILE A 162 -12.44 -21.15 4.60
CA ILE A 162 -12.80 -22.23 5.52
C ILE A 162 -11.75 -22.38 6.63
N GLY A 163 -10.46 -22.34 6.31
CA GLY A 163 -9.38 -22.43 7.31
C GLY A 163 -9.40 -21.28 8.34
N VAL A 164 -9.82 -20.09 7.92
CA VAL A 164 -9.86 -18.89 8.78
C VAL A 164 -11.16 -18.77 9.56
N ASN A 165 -12.30 -18.96 8.89
CA ASN A 165 -13.65 -18.67 9.41
C ASN A 165 -14.51 -19.91 9.65
N GLY A 166 -14.08 -21.10 9.24
CA GLY A 166 -14.85 -22.34 9.31
C GLY A 166 -15.94 -22.49 8.24
N THR A 167 -16.04 -21.52 7.32
CA THR A 167 -17.00 -21.45 6.22
C THR A 167 -16.37 -20.69 5.05
N SER A 168 -16.88 -20.88 3.83
CA SER A 168 -16.48 -20.10 2.65
C SER A 168 -17.08 -18.69 2.63
N GLU A 169 -18.03 -18.40 3.51
CA GLU A 169 -18.70 -17.10 3.61
C GLU A 169 -17.91 -16.11 4.49
N ALA A 170 -17.95 -14.83 4.12
CA ALA A 170 -17.45 -13.73 4.94
C ALA A 170 -18.39 -12.52 4.85
N THR A 171 -18.30 -11.64 5.85
CA THR A 171 -19.03 -10.37 5.87
C THR A 171 -18.01 -9.25 5.79
N PHE A 172 -18.23 -8.28 4.90
CA PHE A 172 -17.43 -7.07 4.80
C PHE A 172 -18.33 -5.84 4.67
N GLY A 173 -18.35 -5.00 5.71
CA GLY A 173 -19.35 -3.95 5.85
C GLY A 173 -20.76 -4.54 5.80
N ASP A 174 -21.58 -4.03 4.89
CA ASP A 174 -22.96 -4.49 4.66
C ASP A 174 -23.03 -5.67 3.67
N HIS A 175 -21.91 -6.09 3.10
CA HIS A 175 -21.87 -7.13 2.08
C HIS A 175 -21.60 -8.51 2.68
N LYS A 176 -22.35 -9.51 2.20
CA LYS A 176 -22.03 -10.93 2.39
C LYS A 176 -21.36 -11.44 1.12
N ILE A 177 -20.16 -11.96 1.25
CA ILE A 177 -19.37 -12.54 0.15
C ILE A 177 -19.18 -14.03 0.38
N ASN A 178 -19.05 -14.79 -0.71
CA ASN A 178 -18.77 -16.22 -0.65
C ASN A 178 -17.58 -16.56 -1.55
N PHE A 179 -16.53 -17.12 -0.95
CA PHE A 179 -15.33 -17.59 -1.66
C PHE A 179 -15.50 -18.99 -2.27
N LYS A 180 -16.72 -19.53 -2.28
CA LYS A 180 -17.02 -20.80 -2.94
C LYS A 180 -17.06 -20.63 -4.45
N ALA A 181 -16.36 -21.52 -5.16
CA ALA A 181 -16.36 -21.58 -6.61
C ALA A 181 -17.75 -21.93 -7.20
N PRO A 182 -18.03 -21.60 -8.47
CA PRO A 182 -17.19 -20.82 -9.41
C PRO A 182 -17.42 -19.31 -9.30
N TYR A 183 -16.39 -18.54 -9.62
CA TYR A 183 -16.46 -17.08 -9.71
C TYR A 183 -16.93 -16.64 -11.10
N ALA A 184 -17.55 -15.46 -11.18
CA ALA A 184 -17.85 -14.85 -12.47
C ALA A 184 -16.55 -14.48 -13.19
N ARG A 185 -16.53 -14.64 -14.52
CA ARG A 185 -15.42 -14.25 -15.40
C ARG A 185 -15.95 -13.22 -16.38
N VAL A 186 -15.38 -12.02 -16.38
CA VAL A 186 -15.85 -10.89 -17.18
C VAL A 186 -14.65 -10.23 -17.84
N THR A 187 -14.66 -10.02 -19.15
CA THR A 187 -13.56 -9.32 -19.81
C THR A 187 -13.56 -7.84 -19.40
N MET A 188 -12.38 -7.21 -19.38
CA MET A 188 -12.23 -5.78 -19.16
C MET A 188 -13.16 -4.95 -20.09
N THR A 189 -13.21 -5.34 -21.36
CA THR A 189 -14.07 -4.74 -22.38
C THR A 189 -15.56 -4.87 -22.04
N ASP A 190 -16.02 -6.07 -21.70
CA ASP A 190 -17.42 -6.32 -21.36
C ASP A 190 -17.84 -5.60 -20.08
N SER A 191 -16.95 -5.52 -19.10
CA SER A 191 -17.15 -4.74 -17.87
C SER A 191 -17.42 -3.27 -18.19
N ILE A 192 -16.52 -2.62 -18.92
CA ILE A 192 -16.64 -1.20 -19.28
C ILE A 192 -17.91 -0.98 -20.09
N LYS A 193 -18.18 -1.83 -21.07
CA LYS A 193 -19.39 -1.75 -21.90
C LYS A 193 -20.66 -1.89 -21.08
N HIS A 194 -20.69 -2.80 -20.10
CA HIS A 194 -21.85 -3.01 -19.24
C HIS A 194 -22.16 -1.80 -18.36
N PHE A 195 -21.15 -1.23 -17.68
CA PHE A 195 -21.36 -0.14 -16.71
C PHE A 195 -21.43 1.26 -17.34
N THR A 196 -20.86 1.44 -18.53
CA THR A 196 -20.76 2.76 -19.17
C THR A 196 -21.52 2.86 -20.49
N GLY A 197 -21.87 1.73 -21.13
CA GLY A 197 -22.40 1.68 -22.49
C GLY A 197 -21.38 1.94 -23.59
N PHE A 198 -20.11 2.22 -23.24
CA PHE A 198 -19.03 2.50 -24.18
C PHE A 198 -18.24 1.24 -24.51
N ASP A 199 -18.11 0.93 -25.81
CA ASP A 199 -17.31 -0.20 -26.29
C ASP A 199 -15.90 0.29 -26.66
N ILE A 200 -14.90 -0.22 -25.94
CA ILE A 200 -13.48 0.14 -26.13
C ILE A 200 -12.83 -0.60 -27.32
N SER A 201 -13.51 -1.59 -27.89
CA SER A 201 -12.96 -2.43 -28.97
C SER A 201 -12.60 -1.59 -30.20
N GLY A 202 -11.34 -1.68 -30.64
CA GLY A 202 -10.83 -0.97 -31.83
C GLY A 202 -10.76 0.55 -31.68
N LYS A 203 -10.92 1.10 -30.47
CA LYS A 203 -10.86 2.54 -30.22
C LYS A 203 -9.43 3.07 -30.24
N SER A 204 -9.27 4.25 -30.84
CA SER A 204 -8.02 5.01 -30.78
C SER A 204 -7.82 5.65 -29.41
N GLU A 205 -6.57 6.00 -29.09
CA GLU A 205 -6.21 6.71 -27.85
C GLU A 205 -7.03 8.01 -27.68
N THR A 206 -7.24 8.77 -28.76
CA THR A 206 -8.06 9.99 -28.74
C THR A 206 -9.51 9.70 -28.39
N GLU A 207 -10.12 8.67 -28.97
CA GLU A 207 -11.50 8.28 -28.65
C GLU A 207 -11.66 7.83 -27.19
N LEU A 208 -10.67 7.11 -26.65
CA LEU A 208 -10.65 6.69 -25.24
C LEU A 208 -10.50 7.89 -24.30
N PHE A 209 -9.60 8.82 -24.63
CA PHE A 209 -9.39 10.05 -23.87
C PHE A 209 -10.67 10.89 -23.82
N ASP A 210 -11.31 11.10 -24.96
CA ASP A 210 -12.56 11.86 -25.06
C ASP A 210 -13.70 11.17 -24.28
N ALA A 211 -13.78 9.84 -24.35
CA ALA A 211 -14.75 9.07 -23.57
C ALA A 211 -14.50 9.21 -22.05
N ALA A 212 -13.26 9.06 -21.60
CA ALA A 212 -12.89 9.22 -20.19
C ALA A 212 -13.21 10.64 -19.67
N LYS A 213 -12.85 11.69 -20.43
CA LYS A 213 -13.22 13.08 -20.10
C LYS A 213 -14.74 13.29 -20.10
N GLY A 214 -15.46 12.74 -21.07
CA GLY A 214 -16.92 12.76 -21.12
C GLY A 214 -17.59 12.09 -19.91
N MET A 215 -16.90 11.11 -19.30
CA MET A 215 -17.31 10.41 -18.09
C MET A 215 -16.89 11.12 -16.79
N GLY A 216 -16.21 12.27 -16.88
CA GLY A 216 -15.71 13.04 -15.74
C GLY A 216 -14.50 12.43 -15.05
N ILE A 217 -13.72 11.60 -15.76
CA ILE A 217 -12.52 10.93 -15.23
C ILE A 217 -11.31 11.84 -15.47
N ASP A 218 -10.44 11.95 -14.47
CA ASP A 218 -9.26 12.79 -14.57
C ASP A 218 -8.12 12.06 -15.30
N VAL A 219 -8.09 12.23 -16.63
CA VAL A 219 -7.04 11.72 -17.51
C VAL A 219 -6.23 12.85 -18.14
N ASP A 220 -4.98 12.57 -18.52
CA ASP A 220 -4.13 13.50 -19.27
C ASP A 220 -3.73 12.95 -20.64
N LYS A 221 -3.06 13.79 -21.44
CA LYS A 221 -2.67 13.45 -22.83
C LYS A 221 -1.38 12.63 -22.92
N THR A 222 -0.71 12.39 -21.80
CA THR A 222 0.49 11.54 -21.72
C THR A 222 0.15 10.09 -21.44
N MET A 223 -1.08 9.82 -20.96
CA MET A 223 -1.61 8.47 -20.77
C MET A 223 -1.86 7.76 -22.12
N GLY A 224 -1.24 6.60 -22.30
CA GLY A 224 -1.48 5.73 -23.46
C GLY A 224 -2.80 4.96 -23.39
N LYS A 225 -3.13 4.23 -24.47
CA LYS A 225 -4.38 3.45 -24.63
C LYS A 225 -4.66 2.55 -23.42
N GLY A 226 -3.67 1.77 -22.98
CA GLY A 226 -3.81 0.88 -21.82
C GLY A 226 -4.17 1.61 -20.52
N LYS A 227 -3.49 2.73 -20.23
CA LYS A 227 -3.74 3.51 -19.01
C LYS A 227 -5.11 4.19 -19.02
N LEU A 228 -5.57 4.69 -20.17
CA LEU A 228 -6.91 5.25 -20.30
C LEU A 228 -8.02 4.20 -20.03
N ILE A 229 -7.83 2.97 -20.51
CA ILE A 229 -8.76 1.86 -20.24
C ILE A 229 -8.80 1.52 -18.75
N ASP A 230 -7.63 1.44 -18.12
CA ASP A 230 -7.46 1.21 -16.68
C ASP A 230 -8.20 2.28 -15.85
N GLU A 231 -8.02 3.56 -16.16
CA GLU A 231 -8.72 4.67 -15.47
C GLU A 231 -10.25 4.60 -15.66
N ILE A 232 -10.72 4.23 -16.86
CA ILE A 232 -12.16 4.02 -17.12
C ILE A 232 -12.70 2.87 -16.26
N PHE A 233 -11.97 1.75 -16.21
CA PHE A 233 -12.36 0.60 -15.40
C PHE A 233 -12.37 0.93 -13.91
N GLY A 234 -11.29 1.49 -13.37
CA GLY A 234 -11.16 1.85 -11.96
C GLY A 234 -12.26 2.81 -11.51
N ALA A 235 -12.56 3.83 -12.31
CA ALA A 235 -13.54 4.84 -11.96
C ALA A 235 -15.00 4.38 -12.09
N LYS A 236 -15.32 3.49 -13.05
CA LYS A 236 -16.72 3.16 -13.40
C LYS A 236 -17.13 1.72 -13.14
N CYS A 237 -16.18 0.81 -13.03
CA CYS A 237 -16.44 -0.62 -12.99
C CYS A 237 -16.01 -1.26 -11.67
N GLU A 238 -14.76 -1.04 -11.23
CA GLU A 238 -14.12 -1.74 -10.10
C GLU A 238 -15.04 -1.85 -8.88
N GLY A 239 -15.59 -0.71 -8.42
CA GLY A 239 -16.44 -0.62 -7.22
C GLY A 239 -17.74 -1.43 -7.25
N ASN A 240 -18.18 -1.93 -8.41
CA ASN A 240 -19.43 -2.68 -8.54
C ASN A 240 -19.26 -4.19 -8.28
N TYR A 241 -18.02 -4.70 -8.28
CA TYR A 241 -17.73 -6.13 -8.13
C TYR A 241 -17.68 -6.56 -6.66
N ILE A 242 -18.85 -6.89 -6.10
CA ILE A 242 -18.99 -7.28 -4.69
C ILE A 242 -18.59 -8.73 -4.44
N GLN A 243 -19.16 -9.68 -5.18
CA GLN A 243 -18.74 -11.09 -5.11
C GLN A 243 -17.37 -11.27 -5.80
N PRO A 244 -16.58 -12.27 -5.40
CA PRO A 244 -15.37 -12.65 -6.12
C PRO A 244 -15.64 -12.79 -7.63
N THR A 245 -14.97 -11.95 -8.41
CA THR A 245 -15.14 -11.87 -9.87
C THR A 245 -13.78 -11.70 -10.53
N PHE A 246 -13.46 -12.57 -11.48
CA PHE A 246 -12.29 -12.42 -12.34
C PHE A 246 -12.60 -11.41 -13.44
N ILE A 247 -11.79 -10.36 -13.49
CA ILE A 247 -11.71 -9.46 -14.64
C ILE A 247 -10.59 -9.99 -15.52
N THR A 248 -10.85 -10.24 -16.80
CA THR A 248 -9.91 -10.92 -17.70
C THR A 248 -9.53 -10.08 -18.92
N ASP A 249 -8.46 -10.51 -19.59
CA ASP A 249 -8.05 -10.08 -20.92
C ASP A 249 -7.68 -8.60 -20.98
N TYR A 250 -6.71 -8.24 -20.13
CA TYR A 250 -6.17 -6.90 -20.02
C TYR A 250 -5.38 -6.50 -21.28
N PRO A 251 -5.40 -5.22 -21.67
CA PRO A 251 -4.54 -4.70 -22.73
C PRO A 251 -3.06 -5.07 -22.56
N LYS A 252 -2.39 -5.35 -23.68
CA LYS A 252 -0.97 -5.69 -23.72
C LYS A 252 -0.05 -4.58 -23.20
N GLU A 253 -0.40 -3.33 -23.49
CA GLU A 253 0.38 -2.14 -23.08
C GLU A 253 0.52 -1.99 -21.56
N MET A 254 -0.46 -2.44 -20.78
CA MET A 254 -0.44 -2.36 -19.31
C MET A 254 0.08 -3.65 -18.64
N SER A 255 0.54 -4.62 -19.44
CA SER A 255 0.81 -5.99 -19.01
C SER A 255 2.17 -6.46 -19.57
N PRO A 256 3.29 -5.80 -19.20
CA PRO A 256 4.61 -5.97 -19.81
C PRO A 256 5.26 -7.34 -19.53
N LEU A 257 4.76 -8.07 -18.54
CA LEU A 257 5.25 -9.39 -18.14
C LEU A 257 4.27 -10.52 -18.50
N CYS A 258 3.12 -10.15 -19.07
CA CYS A 258 2.04 -11.09 -19.38
C CYS A 258 2.14 -11.55 -20.83
N LYS A 259 1.87 -12.83 -21.05
CA LYS A 259 1.84 -13.42 -22.38
C LYS A 259 0.69 -12.84 -23.20
N GLU A 260 0.95 -12.61 -24.48
CA GLU A 260 -0.07 -12.20 -25.44
C GLU A 260 -1.23 -13.20 -25.48
N HIS A 261 -2.46 -12.69 -25.60
CA HIS A 261 -3.65 -13.52 -25.64
C HIS A 261 -3.68 -14.36 -26.91
N ARG A 262 -3.93 -15.67 -26.78
CA ARG A 262 -3.83 -16.66 -27.88
C ARG A 262 -4.70 -16.34 -29.11
N ASP A 263 -5.82 -15.64 -28.90
CA ASP A 263 -6.78 -15.28 -29.96
C ASP A 263 -6.80 -13.77 -30.30
N ASN A 264 -6.11 -12.92 -29.54
CA ASN A 264 -6.15 -11.46 -29.76
C ASN A 264 -4.82 -10.79 -29.35
N PRO A 265 -3.98 -10.37 -30.32
CA PRO A 265 -2.65 -9.82 -30.02
C PRO A 265 -2.66 -8.46 -29.30
N GLU A 266 -3.79 -7.76 -29.24
CA GLU A 266 -3.92 -6.52 -28.46
C GLU A 266 -4.10 -6.76 -26.95
N LEU A 267 -4.41 -7.99 -26.55
CA LEU A 267 -4.73 -8.38 -25.17
C LEU A 267 -3.68 -9.35 -24.61
N THR A 268 -3.80 -9.65 -23.32
CA THR A 268 -2.95 -10.60 -22.61
C THR A 268 -3.77 -11.63 -21.85
N GLU A 269 -3.19 -12.81 -21.64
CA GLU A 269 -3.78 -13.85 -20.78
C GLU A 269 -3.58 -13.49 -19.30
N ARG A 270 -4.26 -12.43 -18.86
CA ARG A 270 -4.20 -11.86 -17.50
C ARG A 270 -5.59 -11.82 -16.89
N PHE A 271 -5.65 -12.03 -15.58
CA PHE A 271 -6.81 -11.68 -14.79
C PHE A 271 -6.43 -10.97 -13.49
N GLU A 272 -7.36 -10.15 -13.01
CA GLU A 272 -7.38 -9.70 -11.63
C GLU A 272 -8.64 -10.20 -10.95
N LEU A 273 -8.54 -10.53 -9.66
CA LEU A 273 -9.68 -10.93 -8.85
C LEU A 273 -10.19 -9.73 -8.04
N MET A 274 -11.42 -9.33 -8.31
CA MET A 274 -12.10 -8.26 -7.58
C MET A 274 -13.00 -8.86 -6.49
N VAL A 275 -12.94 -8.30 -5.28
CA VAL A 275 -13.83 -8.63 -4.14
C VAL A 275 -14.18 -7.34 -3.42
N CYS A 276 -15.47 -7.10 -3.17
CA CYS A 276 -15.96 -5.85 -2.54
C CYS A 276 -15.38 -4.58 -3.18
N GLY A 277 -15.27 -4.58 -4.51
CA GLY A 277 -14.80 -3.45 -5.29
C GLY A 277 -13.32 -3.12 -5.12
N LYS A 278 -12.50 -4.12 -4.79
CA LYS A 278 -11.04 -4.01 -4.66
C LYS A 278 -10.35 -5.26 -5.21
N GLU A 279 -9.21 -5.03 -5.83
CA GLU A 279 -8.31 -6.09 -6.30
C GLU A 279 -7.72 -6.87 -5.11
N VAL A 280 -7.84 -8.20 -5.15
CA VAL A 280 -7.27 -9.14 -4.17
C VAL A 280 -6.09 -9.92 -4.74
N ALA A 281 -6.14 -10.20 -6.04
CA ALA A 281 -5.12 -10.98 -6.72
C ALA A 281 -4.94 -10.52 -8.17
N ASN A 282 -3.74 -10.72 -8.69
CA ASN A 282 -3.37 -10.51 -10.09
C ASN A 282 -2.59 -11.74 -10.57
N ALA A 283 -2.92 -12.24 -11.75
CA ALA A 283 -2.35 -13.47 -12.29
C ALA A 283 -2.37 -13.48 -13.82
N TYR A 284 -1.45 -14.24 -14.41
CA TYR A 284 -1.35 -14.35 -15.85
C TYR A 284 -0.65 -15.63 -16.29
N SER A 285 -0.80 -15.95 -17.58
CA SER A 285 0.16 -16.78 -18.28
C SER A 285 1.44 -15.95 -18.49
N GLU A 286 2.57 -16.50 -18.08
CA GLU A 286 3.83 -15.79 -18.05
C GLU A 286 4.41 -15.57 -19.44
N LEU A 287 4.88 -14.34 -19.71
CA LEU A 287 5.68 -14.08 -20.88
C LEU A 287 7.02 -14.80 -20.76
N ASN A 288 7.24 -15.76 -21.64
CA ASN A 288 8.42 -16.62 -21.63
C ASN A 288 9.27 -16.53 -22.92
N ASP A 289 8.89 -15.66 -23.85
CA ASP A 289 9.69 -15.32 -25.03
C ASP A 289 10.66 -14.17 -24.68
N PRO A 290 11.98 -14.41 -24.65
CA PRO A 290 12.96 -13.37 -24.29
C PRO A 290 13.02 -12.22 -25.29
N ILE A 291 12.69 -12.45 -26.56
CA ILE A 291 12.71 -11.42 -27.61
C ILE A 291 11.55 -10.44 -27.38
N ASP A 292 10.34 -10.97 -27.17
CA ASP A 292 9.18 -10.17 -26.83
C ASP A 292 9.38 -9.46 -25.48
N GLN A 293 9.88 -10.16 -24.46
CA GLN A 293 10.14 -9.56 -23.15
C GLN A 293 11.11 -8.37 -23.21
N ARG A 294 12.17 -8.47 -24.03
CA ARG A 294 13.09 -7.33 -24.27
C ARG A 294 12.35 -6.15 -24.88
N ALA A 295 11.53 -6.37 -25.91
CA ALA A 295 10.75 -5.31 -26.54
C ALA A 295 9.80 -4.62 -25.53
N ARG A 296 9.17 -5.39 -24.62
CA ARG A 296 8.35 -4.82 -23.54
C ARG A 296 9.15 -3.93 -22.59
N PHE A 297 10.35 -4.34 -22.20
CA PHE A 297 11.19 -3.50 -21.35
C PHE A 297 11.66 -2.23 -22.07
N GLU A 298 11.97 -2.31 -23.36
CA GLU A 298 12.31 -1.12 -24.17
C GLU A 298 11.11 -0.16 -24.31
N ASP A 299 9.88 -0.68 -24.40
CA ASP A 299 8.65 0.12 -24.32
C ASP A 299 8.51 0.80 -22.95
N GLN A 300 8.72 0.07 -21.85
CA GLN A 300 8.66 0.63 -20.49
C GLN A 300 9.72 1.71 -20.26
N MET A 301 10.95 1.53 -20.75
CA MET A 301 11.98 2.56 -20.70
C MET A 301 11.55 3.84 -21.42
N ARG A 302 10.93 3.72 -22.60
CA ARG A 302 10.39 4.87 -23.35
C ARG A 302 9.25 5.58 -22.61
N LEU A 303 8.47 4.86 -21.79
CA LEU A 303 7.45 5.47 -20.92
C LEU A 303 8.10 6.20 -19.73
N ALA A 304 9.11 5.59 -19.10
CA ALA A 304 9.88 6.23 -18.02
C ALA A 304 10.56 7.53 -18.49
N GLU A 305 11.13 7.55 -19.71
CA GLU A 305 11.71 8.75 -20.33
C GLU A 305 10.68 9.88 -20.55
N LYS A 306 9.39 9.54 -20.66
CA LYS A 306 8.28 10.50 -20.77
C LYS A 306 7.78 11.01 -19.41
N GLY A 307 8.37 10.54 -18.30
CA GLY A 307 8.03 10.98 -16.95
C GLY A 307 7.05 10.07 -16.20
N ASP A 308 6.86 8.83 -16.65
CA ASP A 308 6.15 7.82 -15.86
C ASP A 308 7.06 7.32 -14.71
N ASP A 309 6.78 7.77 -13.50
CA ASP A 309 7.54 7.44 -12.30
C ASP A 309 7.34 5.98 -11.81
N GLU A 310 6.37 5.24 -12.37
CA GLU A 310 6.09 3.83 -12.06
C GLU A 310 6.72 2.88 -13.08
N ALA A 311 7.04 3.38 -14.27
CA ALA A 311 7.73 2.62 -15.31
C ALA A 311 9.21 2.36 -14.94
N THR A 312 9.67 1.13 -15.18
CA THR A 312 11.05 0.76 -14.91
C THR A 312 11.99 1.36 -15.97
N GLY A 313 12.83 2.32 -15.58
CA GLY A 313 13.83 2.94 -16.45
C GLY A 313 15.09 2.11 -16.70
N ILE A 314 15.13 0.84 -16.29
CA ILE A 314 16.30 -0.05 -16.37
C ILE A 314 15.86 -1.43 -16.86
N ILE A 315 16.53 -1.95 -17.89
CA ILE A 315 16.34 -3.34 -18.35
C ILE A 315 17.11 -4.29 -17.42
N ASP A 316 16.42 -5.31 -16.90
CA ASP A 316 17.05 -6.43 -16.19
C ASP A 316 17.64 -7.43 -17.20
N GLU A 317 18.89 -7.19 -17.61
CA GLU A 317 19.61 -8.05 -18.55
C GLU A 317 19.90 -9.46 -18.01
N ASP A 318 19.95 -9.64 -16.69
CA ASP A 318 20.11 -10.96 -16.08
C ASP A 318 18.80 -11.76 -16.16
N PHE A 319 17.66 -11.11 -15.98
CA PHE A 319 16.35 -11.75 -16.16
C PHE A 319 16.13 -12.18 -17.62
N LEU A 320 16.45 -11.31 -18.58
CA LEU A 320 16.39 -11.66 -20.01
C LEU A 320 17.27 -12.87 -20.33
N ARG A 321 18.51 -12.88 -19.80
CA ARG A 321 19.42 -14.03 -19.94
C ARG A 321 18.84 -15.31 -19.35
N ALA A 322 18.16 -15.23 -18.22
CA ALA A 322 17.49 -16.40 -17.64
C ALA A 322 16.39 -16.94 -18.59
N LEU A 323 15.58 -16.07 -19.19
CA LEU A 323 14.58 -16.48 -20.17
C LEU A 323 15.21 -17.11 -21.44
N GLU A 324 16.39 -16.66 -21.86
CA GLU A 324 17.15 -17.23 -22.97
C GLU A 324 17.61 -18.68 -22.73
N TYR A 325 17.81 -19.09 -21.46
CA TYR A 325 18.05 -20.49 -21.11
C TYR A 325 16.80 -21.37 -21.21
N GLY A 326 15.62 -20.76 -21.32
CA GLY A 326 14.34 -21.41 -21.54
C GLY A 326 13.50 -21.49 -20.27
N MET A 327 12.49 -20.62 -20.17
CA MET A 327 11.42 -20.75 -19.19
C MET A 327 10.26 -21.57 -19.81
N PRO A 328 9.80 -22.67 -19.19
CA PRO A 328 8.63 -23.39 -19.66
C PRO A 328 7.38 -22.48 -19.65
N PRO A 329 6.31 -22.81 -20.42
CA PRO A 329 5.01 -22.18 -20.24
C PRO A 329 4.64 -22.22 -18.76
N THR A 330 4.29 -21.09 -18.15
CA THR A 330 4.12 -20.96 -16.71
C THR A 330 2.93 -20.05 -16.45
N SER A 331 2.26 -20.23 -15.33
CA SER A 331 1.31 -19.23 -14.82
C SER A 331 1.70 -18.81 -13.41
N GLY A 332 1.67 -17.52 -13.16
CA GLY A 332 1.94 -16.90 -11.87
C GLY A 332 0.71 -16.22 -11.30
N LEU A 333 0.71 -16.08 -9.97
CA LEU A 333 -0.34 -15.48 -9.18
C LEU A 333 0.25 -14.72 -8.00
N GLY A 334 -0.09 -13.45 -7.88
CA GLY A 334 0.14 -12.63 -6.69
C GLY A 334 -1.17 -12.39 -5.93
N ILE A 335 -1.17 -12.57 -4.61
CA ILE A 335 -2.29 -12.26 -3.72
C ILE A 335 -1.86 -11.25 -2.66
N GLY A 336 -2.62 -10.16 -2.53
CA GLY A 336 -2.47 -9.20 -1.44
C GLY A 336 -2.97 -9.79 -0.12
N MET A 337 -2.06 -10.35 0.70
CA MET A 337 -2.42 -11.04 1.94
C MET A 337 -3.13 -10.12 2.93
N ASP A 338 -2.73 -8.85 2.99
CA ASP A 338 -3.34 -7.87 3.88
C ASP A 338 -4.77 -7.53 3.45
N ARG A 339 -5.02 -7.35 2.15
CA ARG A 339 -6.38 -7.10 1.62
C ARG A 339 -7.27 -8.34 1.81
N LEU A 340 -6.78 -9.54 1.52
CA LEU A 340 -7.53 -10.76 1.78
C LEU A 340 -7.90 -10.90 3.27
N MET A 341 -6.98 -10.54 4.16
CA MET A 341 -7.22 -10.53 5.60
C MET A 341 -8.32 -9.53 5.97
N MET A 342 -8.30 -8.31 5.40
CA MET A 342 -9.34 -7.29 5.60
C MET A 342 -10.74 -7.84 5.30
N PHE A 343 -10.91 -8.55 4.18
CA PHE A 343 -12.20 -9.15 3.80
C PHE A 343 -12.61 -10.31 4.70
N LEU A 344 -11.67 -11.19 5.07
CA LEU A 344 -11.95 -12.35 5.92
C LEU A 344 -12.27 -11.98 7.38
N THR A 345 -11.88 -10.80 7.85
CA THR A 345 -12.17 -10.33 9.23
C THR A 345 -13.02 -9.08 9.34
N ASN A 346 -13.68 -8.65 8.26
CA ASN A 346 -14.55 -7.49 8.27
C ASN A 346 -13.82 -6.20 8.74
N ASN A 347 -12.58 -6.00 8.29
CA ASN A 347 -11.77 -4.85 8.66
C ASN A 347 -11.59 -3.92 7.46
N ALA A 348 -12.24 -2.76 7.49
CA ALA A 348 -12.24 -1.82 6.36
C ALA A 348 -10.97 -0.95 6.26
N SER A 349 -9.94 -1.22 7.06
CA SER A 349 -8.62 -0.55 7.00
C SER A 349 -7.50 -1.58 7.12
N ILE A 350 -6.49 -1.49 6.28
CA ILE A 350 -5.28 -2.31 6.31
C ILE A 350 -4.55 -2.20 7.65
N GLN A 351 -4.67 -1.04 8.31
CA GLN A 351 -4.03 -0.79 9.61
C GLN A 351 -4.60 -1.66 10.74
N GLU A 352 -5.83 -2.20 10.59
CA GLU A 352 -6.42 -3.12 11.57
C GLU A 352 -5.84 -4.54 11.47
N VAL A 353 -5.28 -4.91 10.32
CA VAL A 353 -4.72 -6.25 10.05
C VAL A 353 -3.19 -6.30 10.07
N LEU A 354 -2.55 -5.17 10.41
CA LEU A 354 -1.11 -5.04 10.63
C LEU A 354 -0.82 -4.81 12.12
N PHE A 355 0.13 -5.56 12.67
CA PHE A 355 0.53 -5.38 14.07
C PHE A 355 1.03 -3.94 14.30
N PHE A 356 1.90 -3.46 13.42
CA PHE A 356 2.49 -2.13 13.48
C PHE A 356 2.41 -1.49 12.08
N PRO A 357 1.29 -0.84 11.74
CA PRO A 357 1.19 -0.12 10.47
C PRO A 357 2.11 1.11 10.45
N GLN A 358 2.47 1.59 9.26
CA GLN A 358 3.20 2.84 9.13
C GLN A 358 2.32 3.99 9.61
N MET A 359 2.85 4.81 10.51
CA MET A 359 2.17 5.99 11.04
C MET A 359 2.95 7.25 10.67
N ARG A 360 2.25 8.37 10.57
CA ARG A 360 2.93 9.67 10.55
C ARG A 360 3.74 9.83 11.85
N PRO A 361 4.96 10.38 11.80
CA PRO A 361 5.73 10.65 13.01
C PRO A 361 4.90 11.46 14.00
N GLU A 362 5.01 11.14 15.28
CA GLU A 362 4.43 12.00 16.31
C GLU A 362 5.05 13.39 16.18
N LYS A 363 4.21 14.43 16.18
CA LYS A 363 4.72 15.79 16.36
C LYS A 363 5.37 15.80 17.73
N LYS A 364 6.71 15.85 17.78
CA LYS A 364 7.41 16.14 19.03
C LYS A 364 6.88 17.48 19.50
N GLN A 365 5.99 17.48 20.49
CA GLN A 365 5.79 18.66 21.31
C GLN A 365 7.18 18.92 21.89
N VAL A 366 7.84 19.97 21.40
CA VAL A 366 9.06 20.44 22.03
C VAL A 366 8.61 20.87 23.42
N ILE A 367 8.77 20.01 24.40
CA ILE A 367 8.65 20.38 25.81
C ILE A 367 9.87 21.27 26.04
N ILE A 368 9.68 22.56 25.80
CA ILE A 368 10.66 23.57 26.14
C ILE A 368 10.62 23.63 27.67
N GLU A 369 11.56 22.97 28.33
CA GLU A 369 11.78 23.19 29.76
C GLU A 369 12.30 24.61 29.95
N LEU A 370 11.39 25.51 30.30
CA LEU A 370 11.72 26.86 30.70
C LEU A 370 12.30 26.82 32.12
N GLU A 371 13.44 27.50 32.35
CA GLU A 371 13.91 27.73 33.71
C GLU A 371 12.94 28.71 34.41
N ASN A 372 13.08 28.87 35.72
CA ASN A 372 12.13 29.67 36.52
C ASN A 372 12.05 31.13 36.06
N ASP A 373 13.17 31.69 35.57
CA ASP A 373 13.25 33.08 35.12
C ASP A 373 12.49 33.25 33.78
N GLU A 374 12.56 32.30 32.84
CA GLU A 374 11.77 32.34 31.61
C GLU A 374 10.27 32.14 31.88
N LYS A 375 9.90 31.21 32.77
CA LYS A 375 8.49 30.99 33.17
C LYS A 375 7.87 32.26 33.72
N LEU A 376 8.59 32.95 34.62
CA LEU A 376 8.14 34.20 35.21
C LEU A 376 7.83 35.26 34.13
N ILE A 377 8.71 35.42 33.14
CA ILE A 377 8.51 36.39 32.05
C ILE A 377 7.27 36.02 31.21
N ILE A 378 7.11 34.73 30.87
CA ILE A 378 5.93 34.27 30.13
C ILE A 378 4.65 34.49 30.92
N ASP A 379 4.64 34.21 32.23
CA ASP A 379 3.45 34.38 33.08
C ASP A 379 3.07 35.85 33.19
N ILE A 380 4.03 36.76 33.30
CA ILE A 380 3.78 38.20 33.27
C ILE A 380 3.17 38.61 31.93
N LEU A 381 3.70 38.12 30.80
CA LEU A 381 3.15 38.43 29.47
C LEU A 381 1.74 37.88 29.28
N ARG A 382 1.47 36.63 29.68
CA ARG A 382 0.13 36.01 29.63
C ARG A 382 -0.89 36.76 30.47
N ALA A 383 -0.49 37.23 31.65
CA ALA A 383 -1.33 38.04 32.52
C ALA A 383 -1.59 39.46 31.96
N ASN A 384 -0.97 39.84 30.84
CA ASN A 384 -1.09 41.16 30.22
C ASN A 384 -1.36 40.98 28.71
N GLU A 385 -2.34 40.13 28.36
CA GLU A 385 -2.80 39.95 26.97
C GLU A 385 -1.68 39.58 25.99
N ASN A 386 -0.73 38.77 26.44
CA ASN A 386 0.43 38.31 25.68
C ASN A 386 1.40 39.42 25.22
N GLN A 387 1.30 40.65 25.75
CA GLN A 387 2.16 41.77 25.36
C GLN A 387 2.43 42.76 26.51
N MET A 388 3.65 43.27 26.63
CA MET A 388 3.97 44.36 27.56
C MET A 388 5.08 45.27 27.03
N GLU A 389 5.09 46.54 27.43
CA GLU A 389 6.23 47.45 27.18
C GLU A 389 7.51 46.87 27.81
N PHE A 390 8.61 46.88 27.05
CA PHE A 390 9.81 46.11 27.37
C PHE A 390 10.48 46.59 28.67
N SER A 391 10.46 47.89 28.94
CA SER A 391 11.05 48.48 30.14
C SER A 391 10.22 48.14 31.38
N LEU A 392 8.88 48.21 31.29
CA LEU A 392 7.95 47.81 32.33
C LEU A 392 8.02 46.31 32.61
N LEU A 393 8.15 45.47 31.58
CA LEU A 393 8.33 44.03 31.73
C LEU A 393 9.61 43.70 32.51
N LYS A 394 10.70 44.41 32.20
CA LYS A 394 11.97 44.28 32.92
C LYS A 394 11.83 44.65 34.40
N ILE A 395 11.18 45.77 34.70
CA ILE A 395 10.93 46.21 36.08
C ILE A 395 10.06 45.19 36.82
N LYS A 396 8.95 44.74 36.21
CA LYS A 396 7.97 43.83 36.82
C LYS A 396 8.51 42.42 37.03
N SER A 397 9.50 42.00 36.23
CA SER A 397 10.16 40.70 36.41
C SER A 397 11.08 40.65 37.64
N GLU A 398 11.53 41.80 38.15
CA GLU A 398 12.51 41.93 39.25
C GLU A 398 13.81 41.13 39.04
N LEU A 399 14.09 40.71 37.80
CA LEU A 399 15.29 39.95 37.47
C LEU A 399 16.52 40.86 37.45
N SER A 400 17.64 40.35 37.96
CA SER A 400 18.93 41.03 37.79
C SER A 400 19.29 41.15 36.30
N GLY A 401 20.06 42.17 35.92
CA GLY A 401 20.38 42.41 34.51
C GLY A 401 20.92 41.17 33.77
N LYS A 402 21.81 40.41 34.42
CA LYS A 402 22.37 39.17 33.85
C LYS A 402 21.32 38.06 33.68
N LYS A 403 20.40 37.90 34.62
CA LYS A 403 19.30 36.91 34.55
C LYS A 403 18.29 37.29 33.47
N TRP A 404 17.91 38.56 33.43
CA TRP A 404 17.05 39.13 32.40
C TRP A 404 17.59 38.90 30.99
N ASP A 405 18.86 39.26 30.74
CA ASP A 405 19.46 39.12 29.42
C ASP A 405 19.56 37.64 28.99
N LYS A 406 19.88 36.72 29.94
CA LYS A 406 19.90 35.28 29.68
C LYS A 406 18.50 34.76 29.32
N ALA A 407 17.49 35.07 30.13
CA ALA A 407 16.12 34.60 29.96
C ALA A 407 15.49 35.13 28.67
N MET A 408 15.61 36.43 28.38
CA MET A 408 15.08 37.02 27.13
C MET A 408 15.78 36.47 25.88
N LYS A 409 17.10 36.24 25.95
CA LYS A 409 17.84 35.62 24.84
C LYS A 409 17.37 34.17 24.60
N ASN A 410 17.18 33.40 25.67
CA ASN A 410 16.67 32.04 25.58
C ASN A 410 15.25 32.00 25.01
N LEU A 411 14.33 32.81 25.54
CA LEU A 411 12.94 32.92 25.06
C LEU A 411 12.86 33.31 23.56
N SER A 412 13.73 34.23 23.13
CA SER A 412 13.85 34.62 21.72
C SER A 412 14.40 33.49 20.85
N ASN A 413 15.46 32.80 21.29
CA ASN A 413 16.04 31.65 20.58
C ASN A 413 15.05 30.49 20.45
N LEU A 414 14.19 30.31 21.45
CA LEU A 414 13.12 29.33 21.49
C LEU A 414 11.89 29.75 20.66
N GLY A 415 11.90 30.95 20.07
CA GLY A 415 10.82 31.48 19.26
C GLY A 415 9.56 31.85 20.05
N LEU A 416 9.63 31.91 21.38
CA LEU A 416 8.47 32.13 22.25
C LEU A 416 8.13 33.61 22.44
N THR A 417 9.11 34.50 22.30
CA THR A 417 8.91 35.95 22.44
C THR A 417 9.51 36.73 21.29
N GLU A 418 8.92 37.87 20.94
CA GLU A 418 9.51 38.86 20.05
C GLU A 418 9.49 40.26 20.66
N VAL A 419 10.49 41.07 20.30
CA VAL A 419 10.53 42.48 20.68
C VAL A 419 10.20 43.33 19.46
N VAL A 420 9.07 44.02 19.52
CA VAL A 420 8.59 44.93 18.48
C VAL A 420 8.97 46.36 18.84
N VAL A 421 9.51 47.10 17.89
CA VAL A 421 9.91 48.51 18.06
C VAL A 421 8.90 49.40 17.34
N ASN A 422 8.23 50.28 18.09
CA ASN A 422 7.25 51.24 17.57
C ASN A 422 7.70 52.67 17.93
N GLY A 423 8.41 53.33 17.02
CA GLY A 423 9.01 54.64 17.28
C GLY A 423 10.02 54.58 18.43
N ASP A 424 9.82 55.42 19.44
CA ASP A 424 10.67 55.46 20.64
C ASP A 424 10.33 54.38 21.69
N SER A 425 9.31 53.54 21.45
CA SER A 425 8.83 52.52 22.37
C SER A 425 9.18 51.10 21.93
N LYS A 426 9.48 50.22 22.89
CA LYS A 426 9.72 48.78 22.65
C LYS A 426 8.69 47.96 23.41
N ALA A 427 8.09 46.96 22.77
CA ALA A 427 7.18 46.02 23.41
C ALA A 427 7.66 44.59 23.20
N CYS A 428 7.52 43.74 24.22
CA CYS A 428 7.72 42.31 24.13
C CYS A 428 6.36 41.62 23.94
N ARG A 429 6.26 40.67 23.01
CA ARG A 429 5.06 39.86 22.72
C ARG A 429 5.37 38.38 22.82
N LEU A 430 4.42 37.59 23.29
CA LEU A 430 4.44 36.13 23.12
C LEU A 430 4.01 35.77 21.69
N LYS A 431 4.71 34.82 21.08
CA LYS A 431 4.34 34.22 19.80
C LYS A 431 3.40 33.03 20.06
N GLU A 432 2.34 32.92 19.26
CA GLU A 432 1.39 31.80 19.30
C GLU A 432 1.99 30.49 18.73
#